data_AF-A0ABD5DIQ8-F1
#
_entry.id   AF-A0ABD5DIQ8-F1
#
_cell.length_a   1.000
_cell.length_b   1.000
_cell.length_c   1.000
_cell.angle_alpha   90.00
_cell.angle_beta   90.00
_cell.angle_gamma   90.00
#
_symmetry.space_group_name_H-M   'P 1'
#
loop_
_entity.id
_entity.type
_entity.pdbx_description
1 polymer ?
#
loop_
_entity_poly.entity_id
_entity_poly.type
_entity_poly.pdbx_seq_one_letter_code
_entity_poly.pdbx_strand_id
1 'polypeptide(L)' 'MMTWQDLHHSELTVPQLYALLKLRSEVFVVEQQCVYQDVDGDDLVGENRHLLGWRDGE' A
#
# COMPACT_ATOMS: atom_id res chain seq x y z
N MET A 1 -12.44 6.56 14.24
CA MET A 1 -11.47 5.76 15.01
C MET A 1 -10.54 5.10 14.01
N MET A 2 -9.24 5.00 14.28
CA MET A 2 -8.32 4.33 13.33
C MET A 2 -8.40 2.81 13.54
N THR A 3 -8.55 2.06 12.46
CA THR A 3 -8.45 0.60 12.45
C THR A 3 -7.15 0.19 11.79
N TRP A 4 -6.32 -0.56 12.51
CA TRP A 4 -5.02 -1.03 12.02
C TRP A 4 -5.07 -2.49 11.59
N GLN A 5 -4.35 -2.81 10.53
CA GLN A 5 -4.18 -4.16 10.00
C GLN A 5 -2.71 -4.40 9.70
N ASP A 6 -2.17 -5.53 10.17
CA ASP A 6 -0.85 -6.03 9.80
C ASP A 6 -1.04 -7.34 9.03
N LEU A 7 -0.76 -7.30 7.72
CA LEU A 7 -1.13 -8.35 6.77
C LEU A 7 0.13 -8.90 6.11
N HIS A 8 0.26 -10.23 6.07
CA HIS A 8 1.14 -10.88 5.11
C HIS A 8 0.67 -10.55 3.69
N HIS A 9 1.59 -10.45 2.71
CA HIS A 9 1.21 -10.06 1.35
C HIS A 9 0.13 -10.97 0.73
N SER A 10 0.08 -12.25 1.10
CA SER A 10 -0.95 -13.19 0.65
C SER A 10 -2.34 -12.96 1.26
N GLU A 11 -2.44 -12.15 2.31
CA GLU A 11 -3.70 -11.79 2.97
C GLU A 11 -4.32 -10.50 2.39
N LEU A 12 -3.58 -9.79 1.53
CA LEU A 12 -4.08 -8.60 0.85
C LEU A 12 -5.21 -8.97 -0.12
N THR A 13 -6.34 -8.30 0.05
CA THR A 13 -7.39 -8.29 -0.96
C THR A 13 -7.03 -7.34 -2.11
N VAL A 14 -7.62 -7.55 -3.29
CA VAL A 14 -7.42 -6.66 -4.45
C VAL A 14 -7.73 -5.19 -4.12
N PRO A 15 -8.83 -4.84 -3.41
CA PRO A 15 -9.08 -3.45 -3.00
C PRO A 15 -8.01 -2.87 -2.07
N GLN A 16 -7.48 -3.65 -1.12
CA GLN A 16 -6.41 -3.19 -0.22
C GLN A 16 -5.11 -2.93 -0.98
N LEU A 17 -4.73 -3.84 -1.88
CA LEU A 17 -3.57 -3.65 -2.75
C LEU A 17 -3.73 -2.40 -3.62
N TYR A 18 -4.91 -2.19 -4.19
CA TYR A 18 -5.15 -0.98 -4.99
C TYR A 18 -5.05 0.30 -4.14
N ALA A 19 -5.62 0.29 -2.93
CA ALA A 19 -5.59 1.44 -2.03
C ALA A 19 -4.16 1.83 -1.62
N LEU A 20 -3.34 0.86 -1.20
CA LEU A 20 -1.95 1.15 -0.78
C LEU A 20 -1.10 1.65 -1.95
N LEU A 21 -1.24 1.07 -3.15
CA LEU A 21 -0.50 1.50 -4.34
C LEU A 21 -0.92 2.90 -4.79
N LYS A 22 -2.22 3.20 -4.75
CA LYS A 22 -2.74 4.53 -5.04
C LYS A 22 -2.15 5.56 -4.08
N LEU A 23 -2.22 5.31 -2.77
CA LEU A 23 -1.72 6.23 -1.75
C LEU A 23 -0.20 6.49 -1.90
N ARG A 24 0.58 5.43 -2.09
CA ARG A 24 2.03 5.56 -2.34
C ARG A 24 2.32 6.37 -3.60
N SER A 25 1.59 6.13 -4.69
CA SER A 25 1.75 6.90 -5.92
C SER A 25 1.36 8.37 -5.75
N GLU A 26 0.29 8.67 -5.02
CA GLU A 26 -0.14 10.05 -4.73
C GLU A 26 0.95 10.83 -3.99
N VAL A 27 1.59 10.21 -3.00
CA VAL A 27 2.63 10.86 -2.18
C VAL A 27 4.00 10.83 -2.87
N PHE A 28 4.52 9.65 -3.19
CA PHE A 28 5.92 9.49 -3.59
C PHE A 28 6.17 9.79 -5.06
N VAL A 29 5.16 9.65 -5.94
CA VAL A 29 5.32 9.96 -7.37
C VAL A 29 4.76 11.34 -7.70
N VAL A 30 3.51 11.63 -7.32
CA VAL A 30 2.83 12.86 -7.73
C VAL A 30 3.20 14.05 -6.85
N GLU A 31 2.96 14.00 -5.54
CA GLU A 31 3.24 15.12 -4.62
C GLU A 31 4.74 15.49 -4.61
N GLN A 32 5.61 14.48 -4.57
CA GLN A 32 7.06 14.68 -4.63
C GLN A 32 7.60 14.95 -6.03
N GLN A 33 6.75 14.90 -7.07
CA GLN A 33 7.14 15.05 -8.48
C GLN A 33 8.32 14.16 -8.90
N CYS A 34 8.39 12.95 -8.32
CA CYS A 34 9.48 12.01 -8.53
C CYS A 34 9.00 10.88 -9.43
N VAL A 35 9.35 10.92 -10.72
CA VAL A 35 8.98 9.86 -11.66
C VAL A 35 9.95 8.69 -11.48
N TYR A 36 9.60 7.76 -10.60
CA TYR A 36 10.28 6.48 -10.43
C TYR A 36 9.27 5.32 -10.40
N GLN A 37 9.78 4.10 -10.53
CA GLN A 37 8.98 2.88 -10.50
C GLN A 37 8.65 2.51 -9.05
N ASP A 38 7.55 3.02 -8.49
CA ASP A 38 7.10 2.68 -7.13
C ASP A 38 6.70 1.21 -6.99
N VAL A 39 6.07 0.63 -8.03
CA VAL A 39 5.76 -0.80 -8.07
C VAL A 39 7.00 -1.56 -8.55
N ASP A 40 7.90 -1.86 -7.63
CA ASP A 40 9.22 -2.45 -7.87
C ASP A 40 9.25 -3.98 -7.94
N GLY A 41 8.17 -4.63 -7.51
CA GLY A 41 8.02 -6.09 -7.51
C GLY A 41 8.17 -6.73 -6.13
N ASP A 42 8.46 -5.96 -5.09
CA ASP A 42 8.71 -6.47 -3.74
C ASP A 42 7.44 -6.61 -2.89
N ASP A 43 6.29 -6.10 -3.36
CA ASP A 43 5.05 -6.09 -2.59
C ASP A 43 4.47 -7.49 -2.31
N LEU A 44 4.66 -8.47 -3.21
CA LEU A 44 3.97 -9.78 -3.18
C LEU A 44 4.94 -10.98 -3.13
N VAL A 45 6.09 -10.83 -2.47
CA VAL A 45 7.14 -11.87 -2.41
C VAL A 45 7.54 -12.24 -0.98
N GLY A 46 8.05 -13.46 -0.82
CA GLY A 46 8.61 -13.95 0.44
C GLY A 46 7.62 -13.90 1.59
N GLU A 47 8.06 -13.33 2.72
CA GLU A 47 7.28 -13.15 3.94
C GLU A 47 6.94 -11.66 4.20
N ASN A 48 6.95 -10.85 3.14
CA ASN A 48 6.74 -9.40 3.25
C ASN A 48 5.35 -9.08 3.79
N ARG A 49 5.28 -8.04 4.63
CA ARG A 49 4.06 -7.62 5.34
C ARG A 49 3.74 -6.16 5.05
N HIS A 50 2.46 -5.84 5.10
CA HIS A 50 1.90 -4.52 4.84
C HIS A 50 1.11 -4.05 6.07
N LEU A 51 1.49 -2.90 6.63
CA LEU A 51 0.78 -2.26 7.73
C LEU A 51 -0.15 -1.19 7.17
N LEU A 52 -1.46 -1.39 7.33
CA LEU A 52 -2.49 -0.48 6.83
C LEU A 52 -3.23 0.17 8.00
N GLY A 53 -3.46 1.48 7.89
CA GLY A 53 -4.27 2.25 8.82
C GLY A 53 -5.46 2.86 8.11
N TRP A 54 -6.66 2.45 8.52
CA TRP A 54 -7.92 2.91 7.93
C TRP A 54 -8.66 3.84 8.87
N ARG A 55 -9.31 4.86 8.32
CA ARG A 55 -10.21 5.79 8.98
C ARG A 55 -11.44 5.98 8.13
N ASP A 56 -12.61 5.69 8.71
CA ASP A 56 -13.91 5.91 8.06
C ASP A 56 -14.09 5.17 6.71
N GLY A 57 -13.35 4.06 6.52
CA GLY A 57 -13.36 3.25 5.30
C GLY A 57 -12.31 3.65 4.26
N GLU A 58 -11.50 4.66 4.55
CA GLU A 58 -10.38 5.16 3.72
C GLU A 58 -9.01 4.98 4.39
#